data_AF-A0A1T4Y1A3-F1
#
_entry.id   AF-A0A1T4Y1A3-F1
#
_cell.length_a   1.000
_cell.length_b   1.000
_cell.length_c   1.000
_cell.angle_alpha   90.00
_cell.angle_beta   90.00
_cell.angle_gamma   90.00
#
_symmetry.space_group_name_H-M   'P 1'
#
loop_
_entity.id
_entity.type
_entity.pdbx_description
1 polymer ?
#
loop_
_entity_poly.entity_id
_entity_poly.type
_entity_poly.pdbx_seq_one_letter_code
_entity_poly.pdbx_strand_id
1 'polypeptide(L)'
;PMEEAISTYSDYLQMCQEQNYDMKSSQVLFPKHCNEAHDELSRYIKKCRDEQTKRAFREVYEHLAEKANLTSKKLQIVCPKQTDDLITEGQALHHCVGTYIERVAAKKCLIVFVRRVEEPEKPFVTVEVSNGKIVQIRGERNSDPTKEVKKFVDLWSRKVLPMALQTA
;
A
#
# COMPACT_ATOMS: atom_id res chain seq x y z
N PRO A 1 -34.29 -7.46 -7.11
CA PRO A 1 -35.05 -6.67 -8.13
C PRO A 1 -34.13 -5.71 -8.89
N MET A 2 -34.54 -5.17 -10.05
CA MET A 2 -33.70 -4.24 -10.83
C MET A 2 -33.28 -3.00 -10.02
N GLU A 3 -34.14 -2.53 -9.12
CA GLU A 3 -33.88 -1.41 -8.22
C GLU A 3 -32.74 -1.68 -7.22
N GLU A 4 -32.65 -2.90 -6.66
CA GLU A 4 -31.54 -3.30 -5.78
C GLU A 4 -30.19 -3.31 -6.51
N ALA A 5 -30.16 -3.75 -7.77
CA ALA A 5 -28.94 -3.78 -8.56
C ALA A 5 -28.42 -2.36 -8.88
N ILE A 6 -29.34 -1.43 -9.16
CA ILE A 6 -29.01 -0.02 -9.39
C ILE A 6 -28.51 0.64 -8.08
N SER A 7 -29.18 0.37 -6.96
CA SER A 7 -28.76 0.88 -5.65
C SER A 7 -27.37 0.37 -5.26
N THR A 8 -27.12 -0.94 -5.42
CA THR A 8 -25.82 -1.56 -5.07
C THR A 8 -24.68 -1.02 -5.93
N TYR A 9 -24.95 -0.77 -7.21
CA TYR A 9 -23.98 -0.15 -8.11
C TYR A 9 -23.70 1.31 -7.77
N SER A 10 -24.73 2.09 -7.42
CA SER A 10 -24.58 3.46 -6.96
C SER A 10 -23.76 3.54 -5.67
N ASP A 11 -24.06 2.69 -4.68
CA ASP A 11 -23.32 2.60 -3.43
C ASP A 11 -21.86 2.21 -3.69
N TYR A 12 -21.63 1.21 -4.56
CA TYR A 12 -20.27 0.82 -4.95
C TYR A 12 -19.48 1.96 -5.58
N LEU A 13 -20.09 2.74 -6.49
CA LEU A 13 -19.42 3.89 -7.11
C LEU A 13 -19.14 4.99 -6.08
N GLN A 14 -20.07 5.24 -5.16
CA GLN A 14 -19.85 6.19 -4.07
C GLN A 14 -18.72 5.73 -3.15
N MET A 15 -18.67 4.45 -2.80
CA MET A 15 -17.59 3.87 -2.01
C MET A 15 -16.25 3.92 -2.73
N CYS A 16 -16.22 3.65 -4.03
CA CYS A 16 -15.03 3.81 -4.87
C CYS A 16 -14.55 5.26 -4.82
N GLN A 17 -15.45 6.22 -4.96
CA GLN A 17 -15.15 7.64 -4.88
C GLN A 17 -14.64 8.05 -3.49
N GLU A 18 -15.28 7.59 -2.42
CA GLU A 18 -14.86 7.82 -1.02
C GLU A 18 -13.50 7.19 -0.69
N GLN A 19 -13.12 6.13 -1.39
CA GLN A 19 -11.81 5.48 -1.28
C GLN A 19 -10.83 5.98 -2.35
N ASN A 20 -11.08 7.15 -2.94
CA ASN A 20 -10.43 7.77 -4.12
C ASN A 20 -9.92 6.79 -5.19
N TYR A 21 -10.72 5.79 -5.54
CA TYR A 21 -10.45 4.97 -6.71
C TYR A 21 -10.46 5.85 -7.97
N ASP A 22 -9.74 5.40 -8.99
CA ASP A 22 -9.73 6.09 -10.28
C ASP A 22 -11.08 5.91 -10.98
N MET A 23 -11.97 6.89 -10.78
CA MET A 23 -13.30 6.94 -11.39
C MET A 23 -13.24 7.17 -12.91
N LYS A 24 -12.05 7.27 -13.53
CA LYS A 24 -11.86 7.25 -14.99
C LYS A 24 -11.49 5.86 -15.50
N SER A 25 -11.15 4.92 -14.62
CA SER A 25 -10.85 3.54 -14.99
C SER A 25 -12.13 2.77 -15.31
N SER A 26 -12.23 2.24 -16.52
CA SER A 26 -13.35 1.40 -16.94
C SER A 26 -13.49 0.13 -16.10
N GLN A 27 -12.39 -0.38 -15.54
CA GLN A 27 -12.43 -1.55 -14.64
C GLN A 27 -13.07 -1.22 -13.29
N VAL A 28 -12.84 0.00 -12.79
CA VAL A 28 -13.44 0.49 -11.55
C VAL A 28 -14.90 0.80 -11.77
N LEU A 29 -15.22 1.50 -12.87
CA LEU A 29 -16.60 1.87 -13.20
C LEU A 29 -17.45 0.63 -13.53
N PHE A 30 -16.90 -0.37 -14.20
CA PHE A 30 -17.68 -1.53 -14.68
C PHE A 30 -17.14 -2.86 -14.12
N PRO A 31 -17.33 -3.14 -12.81
CA PRO A 31 -16.94 -4.41 -12.22
C PRO A 31 -17.77 -5.55 -12.85
N LYS A 32 -17.12 -6.69 -13.11
CA LYS A 32 -17.79 -7.87 -13.71
C LYS A 32 -18.92 -8.41 -12.81
N HIS A 33 -18.73 -8.35 -11.50
CA HIS A 33 -19.70 -8.78 -10.48
C HIS A 33 -19.86 -7.65 -9.46
N CYS A 34 -20.80 -6.74 -9.72
CA CYS A 34 -20.98 -5.53 -8.91
C CYS A 34 -21.24 -5.82 -7.43
N ASN A 35 -22.10 -6.79 -7.11
CA ASN A 35 -22.44 -7.11 -5.73
C ASN A 35 -21.23 -7.66 -4.96
N GLU A 36 -20.41 -8.49 -5.60
CA GLU A 36 -19.18 -9.01 -4.99
C GLU A 36 -18.16 -7.89 -4.77
N ALA A 37 -17.97 -7.02 -5.77
CA ALA A 37 -17.08 -5.86 -5.67
C ALA A 37 -17.54 -4.87 -4.58
N HIS A 38 -18.85 -4.62 -4.48
CA HIS A 38 -19.47 -3.85 -3.42
C HIS A 38 -19.19 -4.46 -2.05
N ASP A 39 -19.46 -5.75 -1.86
CA ASP A 39 -19.31 -6.41 -0.56
C ASP A 39 -17.84 -6.51 -0.13
N GLU A 40 -16.94 -6.73 -1.07
CA GLU A 40 -15.49 -6.71 -0.82
C GLU A 40 -15.03 -5.32 -0.39
N LEU A 41 -15.42 -4.28 -1.12
CA LEU A 41 -15.07 -2.90 -0.78
C LEU A 41 -15.70 -2.48 0.54
N SER A 42 -16.93 -2.89 0.83
CA SER A 42 -17.64 -2.63 2.09
C SER A 42 -16.92 -3.27 3.27
N ARG A 43 -16.54 -4.55 3.13
CA ARG A 43 -15.74 -5.26 4.14
C ARG A 43 -14.38 -4.58 4.33
N TYR A 44 -13.72 -4.19 3.24
CA TYR A 44 -12.44 -3.50 3.27
C TYR A 44 -12.54 -2.14 3.99
N ILE A 45 -13.53 -1.31 3.66
CA ILE A 45 -13.76 0.00 4.29
C ILE A 45 -14.05 -0.18 5.78
N LYS A 46 -14.91 -1.13 6.14
CA LYS A 46 -15.27 -1.42 7.53
C LYS A 46 -14.04 -1.84 8.35
N LYS A 47 -13.12 -2.60 7.76
CA LYS A 47 -11.86 -3.01 8.40
C LYS A 47 -10.78 -1.93 8.40
N CYS A 48 -10.69 -1.09 7.37
CA CYS A 48 -9.80 0.08 7.41
C CYS A 48 -10.25 1.10 8.46
N ARG A 49 -11.55 1.16 8.75
CA ARG A 49 -12.13 1.96 9.84
C ARG A 49 -12.02 1.28 11.22
N ASP A 50 -11.49 0.07 11.31
CA ASP A 50 -11.27 -0.60 12.58
C ASP A 50 -10.03 -0.04 13.29
N GLU A 51 -10.25 0.63 14.42
CA GLU A 51 -9.20 1.25 15.21
C GLU A 51 -8.18 0.23 15.74
N GLN A 52 -8.58 -1.03 15.94
CA GLN A 52 -7.63 -2.07 16.34
C GLN A 52 -6.64 -2.37 15.20
N THR A 53 -7.13 -2.46 13.96
CA THR A 53 -6.29 -2.64 12.77
C THR A 53 -5.33 -1.47 12.58
N LYS A 54 -5.79 -0.22 12.74
CA LYS A 54 -4.92 0.97 12.66
C LYS A 54 -3.83 0.98 13.73
N ARG A 55 -4.16 0.59 14.96
CA ARG A 55 -3.18 0.49 16.06
C ARG A 55 -2.14 -0.59 15.77
N ALA A 56 -2.57 -1.80 15.43
CA ALA A 56 -1.66 -2.90 15.08
C ALA A 56 -0.76 -2.53 13.89
N PHE A 57 -1.30 -1.84 12.89
CA PHE A 57 -0.50 -1.32 11.77
C PHE A 57 0.58 -0.34 12.24
N ARG A 58 0.23 0.62 13.10
CA ARG A 58 1.17 1.61 13.62
C ARG A 58 2.29 0.96 14.44
N GLU A 59 1.94 0.02 15.32
CA GLU A 59 2.90 -0.72 16.15
C GLU A 59 3.95 -1.45 15.30
N VAL A 60 3.56 -2.01 14.16
CA VAL A 60 4.50 -2.67 13.23
C VAL A 60 5.55 -1.69 12.71
N TYR A 61 5.17 -0.47 12.36
CA TYR A 61 6.10 0.51 11.81
C TYR A 61 6.81 1.37 12.84
N GLU A 62 6.29 1.54 14.06
CA GLU A 62 7.01 2.28 15.11
C GLU A 62 8.37 1.66 15.40
N HIS A 63 8.43 0.33 15.57
CA HIS A 63 9.70 -0.38 15.79
C HIS A 63 10.55 -0.49 14.52
N LEU A 64 9.91 -0.55 13.35
CA LEU A 64 10.61 -0.69 12.08
C LEU A 64 11.21 0.63 11.60
N ALA A 65 10.50 1.74 11.70
CA ALA A 65 10.88 3.03 11.13
C ALA A 65 12.19 3.57 11.70
N GLU A 66 12.45 3.36 12.99
CA GLU A 66 13.72 3.79 13.61
C GLU A 66 14.94 3.08 13.02
N LYS A 67 14.78 1.83 12.55
CA LYS A 67 15.89 0.95 12.18
C LYS A 67 15.95 0.63 10.69
N ALA A 68 14.84 0.80 9.98
CA ALA A 68 14.71 0.45 8.57
C ALA A 68 15.02 1.62 7.62
N ASN A 69 15.23 2.84 8.14
CA ASN A 69 15.55 3.98 7.29
C ASN A 69 16.95 3.82 6.68
N LEU A 70 17.03 3.99 5.36
CA LEU A 70 18.29 4.06 4.62
C LEU A 70 18.18 5.20 3.61
N THR A 71 19.18 6.08 3.62
CA THR A 71 19.27 7.21 2.69
C THR A 71 20.58 7.15 1.92
N SER A 72 20.48 7.27 0.60
CA SER A 72 21.60 7.45 -0.32
C SER A 72 21.62 8.89 -0.84
N LYS A 73 22.52 9.20 -1.79
CA LYS A 73 22.55 10.54 -2.41
C LYS A 73 21.26 10.91 -3.17
N LYS A 74 20.50 9.92 -3.67
CA LYS A 74 19.35 10.16 -4.56
C LYS A 74 18.06 9.50 -4.10
N LEU A 75 18.16 8.40 -3.37
CA LEU A 75 17.02 7.58 -2.95
C LEU A 75 17.03 7.37 -1.44
N GLN A 76 15.84 7.26 -0.85
CA GLN A 76 15.65 6.93 0.55
C GLN A 76 14.50 5.95 0.74
N ILE A 77 14.59 5.12 1.79
CA ILE A 77 13.50 4.26 2.26
C ILE A 77 12.69 5.02 3.30
N VAL A 78 11.36 5.03 3.14
CA VAL A 78 10.42 5.64 4.06
C VAL A 78 9.38 4.59 4.44
N CYS A 79 9.17 4.41 5.75
CA CYS A 79 8.10 3.58 6.26
C CYS A 79 6.78 4.37 6.33
N PRO A 80 5.64 3.76 5.98
CA PRO A 80 4.33 4.35 6.26
C PRO A 80 4.11 4.45 7.78
N LYS A 81 3.43 5.51 8.20
CA LYS A 81 3.12 5.80 9.61
C LYS A 81 1.70 5.39 9.98
N GLN A 82 0.80 5.42 9.00
CA GLN A 82 -0.60 5.10 9.16
C GLN A 82 -1.15 4.40 7.92
N THR A 83 -2.31 3.77 8.08
CA THR A 83 -3.02 3.06 7.00
C THR A 83 -3.28 3.96 5.79
N ASP A 84 -3.58 5.23 6.04
CA ASP A 84 -3.90 6.23 5.01
C ASP A 84 -2.71 6.53 4.09
N ASP A 85 -1.48 6.29 4.55
CA ASP A 85 -0.28 6.49 3.73
C ASP A 85 -0.22 5.43 2.60
N LEU A 86 -0.62 4.18 2.86
CA LEU A 86 -0.71 3.14 1.83
C LEU A 86 -1.82 3.43 0.83
N ILE A 87 -2.93 3.98 1.31
CA ILE A 87 -4.07 4.35 0.48
C ILE A 87 -3.63 5.47 -0.46
N THR A 88 -3.04 6.54 0.08
CA THR A 88 -2.56 7.70 -0.69
C THR A 88 -1.49 7.30 -1.70
N GLU A 89 -0.51 6.48 -1.29
CA GLU A 89 0.54 5.99 -2.19
C GLU A 89 -0.03 5.11 -3.31
N GLY A 90 -0.93 4.20 -2.96
CA GLY A 90 -1.57 3.32 -3.93
C GLY A 90 -2.39 4.08 -4.97
N GLN A 91 -3.14 5.08 -4.53
CA GLN A 91 -3.90 5.96 -5.42
C GLN A 91 -2.99 6.72 -6.37
N ALA A 92 -1.94 7.36 -5.85
CA ALA A 92 -1.01 8.14 -6.67
C ALA A 92 -0.26 7.28 -7.69
N LEU A 93 0.04 6.02 -7.37
CA LEU A 93 0.70 5.09 -8.28
C LEU A 93 -0.28 4.23 -9.10
N HIS A 94 -1.59 4.47 -8.99
CA HIS A 94 -2.65 3.71 -9.66
C HIS A 94 -2.57 2.19 -9.41
N HIS A 95 -2.26 1.76 -8.18
CA HIS A 95 -2.24 0.35 -7.80
C HIS A 95 -2.74 0.11 -6.37
N CYS A 96 -3.38 -1.03 -6.13
CA CYS A 96 -4.17 -1.29 -4.91
C CYS A 96 -3.33 -1.71 -3.69
N VAL A 97 -2.46 -0.84 -3.18
CA VAL A 97 -1.66 -1.11 -1.96
C VAL A 97 -2.49 -1.09 -0.69
N GLY A 98 -3.66 -0.46 -0.71
CA GLY A 98 -4.59 -0.46 0.42
C GLY A 98 -4.95 -1.88 0.92
N THR A 99 -5.02 -2.85 -0.01
CA THR A 99 -5.29 -4.28 0.30
C THR A 99 -4.24 -4.92 1.24
N TYR A 100 -3.08 -4.29 1.41
CA TYR A 100 -2.01 -4.80 2.28
C TYR A 100 -2.17 -4.39 3.74
N ILE A 101 -3.06 -3.46 4.09
CA ILE A 101 -3.26 -2.98 5.47
C ILE A 101 -3.49 -4.15 6.45
N GLU A 102 -4.38 -5.08 6.12
CA GLU A 102 -4.66 -6.25 6.97
C GLU A 102 -3.45 -7.18 7.10
N ARG A 103 -2.76 -7.42 5.99
CA ARG A 103 -1.59 -8.33 5.97
C ARG A 103 -0.44 -7.74 6.78
N VAL A 104 -0.29 -6.42 6.75
CA VAL A 104 0.69 -5.68 7.53
C VAL A 104 0.33 -5.66 9.01
N ALA A 105 -0.92 -5.33 9.37
CA ALA A 105 -1.39 -5.38 10.74
C ALA A 105 -1.26 -6.80 11.35
N ALA A 106 -1.42 -7.85 10.52
CA ALA A 106 -1.20 -9.24 10.90
C ALA A 106 0.27 -9.69 10.84
N LYS A 107 1.23 -8.79 10.62
CA LYS A 107 2.68 -9.06 10.50
C LYS A 107 3.06 -10.09 9.42
N LYS A 108 2.21 -10.29 8.41
CA LYS A 108 2.45 -11.25 7.30
C LYS A 108 3.34 -10.66 6.18
N CYS A 109 3.30 -9.35 6.03
CA CYS A 109 4.15 -8.61 5.09
C CYS A 109 4.39 -7.18 5.60
N LEU A 110 5.31 -6.48 4.96
CA LEU A 110 5.57 -5.06 5.17
C LEU A 110 5.56 -4.37 3.81
N ILE A 111 5.06 -3.14 3.78
CA ILE A 111 5.16 -2.26 2.62
C ILE A 111 6.02 -1.07 3.02
N VAL A 112 7.07 -0.81 2.25
CA VAL A 112 7.89 0.40 2.40
C VAL A 112 7.93 1.17 1.10
N PHE A 113 8.20 2.47 1.19
CA PHE A 113 8.27 3.37 0.05
C PHE A 113 9.72 3.71 -0.25
N VAL A 114 10.06 3.74 -1.54
CA VAL A 114 11.30 4.35 -2.02
C VAL A 114 10.94 5.74 -2.52
N ARG A 115 11.58 6.76 -1.97
CA ARG A 115 11.41 8.16 -2.39
C ARG A 115 12.69 8.69 -3.02
N ARG A 116 12.56 9.73 -3.83
CA ARG A 116 13.70 10.56 -4.21
C ARG A 116 14.06 11.48 -3.05
N VAL A 117 15.35 11.73 -2.83
CA VAL A 117 15.80 12.64 -1.76
C VAL A 117 15.40 14.08 -2.06
N GLU A 118 15.40 14.47 -3.34
CA GLU A 118 14.99 15.80 -3.80
C GLU A 118 13.47 16.02 -3.70
N GLU A 119 12.68 14.95 -3.73
CA GLU A 119 11.21 14.99 -3.69
C GLU A 119 10.69 13.92 -2.68
N PRO A 120 10.93 14.09 -1.36
CA PRO A 120 10.63 13.08 -0.34
C PRO A 120 9.14 12.77 -0.19
N GLU A 121 8.29 13.75 -0.47
CA GLU A 121 6.83 13.64 -0.32
C GLU A 121 6.15 13.06 -1.57
N LYS A 122 6.90 12.86 -2.67
CA LYS A 122 6.32 12.44 -3.94
C LYS A 122 6.30 10.91 -4.08
N PRO A 123 5.15 10.30 -4.41
CA PRO A 123 5.04 8.87 -4.77
C PRO A 123 6.01 8.49 -5.87
N PHE A 124 6.72 7.38 -5.67
CA PHE A 124 7.74 6.95 -6.63
C PHE A 124 7.75 5.44 -6.82
N VAL A 125 8.09 4.67 -5.78
CA VAL A 125 8.11 3.20 -5.85
C VAL A 125 7.70 2.59 -4.52
N THR A 126 6.93 1.50 -4.56
CA THR A 126 6.57 0.67 -3.41
C THR A 126 7.34 -0.64 -3.42
N VAL A 127 7.65 -1.16 -2.23
CA VAL A 127 8.38 -2.41 -2.01
C VAL A 127 7.60 -3.26 -1.02
N GLU A 128 7.25 -4.48 -1.44
CA GLU A 128 6.67 -5.50 -0.57
C GLU A 128 7.77 -6.41 -0.01
N VAL A 129 7.77 -6.57 1.30
CA VAL A 129 8.61 -7.50 2.03
C VAL A 129 7.74 -8.55 2.70
N SER A 130 8.09 -9.82 2.54
CA SER A 130 7.46 -10.91 3.29
C SER A 130 8.53 -11.90 3.75
N ASN A 131 8.42 -12.40 4.98
CA ASN A 131 9.43 -13.25 5.61
C ASN A 131 10.86 -12.72 5.47
N GLY A 132 11.05 -11.40 5.62
CA GLY A 132 12.35 -10.73 5.51
C GLY A 132 12.97 -10.71 4.11
N LYS A 133 12.20 -11.01 3.06
CA LYS A 133 12.66 -10.98 1.67
C LYS A 133 11.81 -10.04 0.85
N ILE A 134 12.42 -9.39 -0.14
CA ILE A 134 11.70 -8.60 -1.13
C ILE A 134 10.89 -9.56 -2.01
N VAL A 135 9.56 -9.39 -2.00
CA VAL A 135 8.64 -10.16 -2.86
C VAL A 135 8.38 -9.40 -4.14
N GLN A 136 8.16 -8.09 -4.04
CA GLN A 136 7.75 -7.27 -5.15
C GLN A 136 8.26 -5.82 -5.02
N ILE A 137 8.54 -5.20 -6.16
CA ILE A 137 8.86 -3.77 -6.26
C ILE A 137 8.05 -3.20 -7.42
N ARG A 138 7.23 -2.16 -7.19
CA ARG A 138 6.34 -1.56 -8.21
C ARG A 138 6.44 -0.05 -8.22
N GLY A 139 6.57 0.52 -9.41
CA GLY A 139 6.38 1.96 -9.64
C GLY A 139 4.96 2.26 -10.11
N GLU A 140 4.79 3.47 -10.64
CA GLU A 140 3.53 3.95 -11.23
C GLU A 140 2.95 2.93 -12.23
N ARG A 141 1.64 2.68 -12.14
CA ARG A 141 0.88 1.74 -12.98
C ARG A 141 1.48 0.32 -13.00
N ASN A 142 2.00 -0.13 -11.86
CA ASN A 142 2.66 -1.44 -11.70
C ASN A 142 3.92 -1.63 -12.57
N SER A 143 4.52 -0.53 -13.02
CA SER A 143 5.75 -0.56 -13.82
C SER A 143 6.92 -1.17 -13.06
N ASP A 144 7.83 -1.77 -13.83
CA ASP A 144 9.11 -2.26 -13.32
C ASP A 144 9.97 -1.10 -12.81
N PRO A 145 10.62 -1.23 -11.64
CA PRO A 145 11.50 -0.20 -11.14
C PRO A 145 12.80 -0.14 -11.96
N THR A 146 13.45 1.02 -11.95
CA THR A 146 14.74 1.22 -12.62
C THR A 146 15.83 0.34 -12.00
N LYS A 147 16.91 0.09 -12.76
CA LYS A 147 18.08 -0.65 -12.25
C LYS A 147 18.70 -0.01 -11.01
N GLU A 148 18.65 1.33 -10.92
CA GLU A 148 19.13 2.09 -9.78
C GLU A 148 18.31 1.76 -8.51
N VAL A 149 16.98 1.79 -8.62
CA VAL A 149 16.08 1.42 -7.53
C VAL A 149 16.26 -0.04 -7.13
N LYS A 150 16.35 -0.98 -8.09
CA LYS A 150 16.59 -2.41 -7.78
C LYS A 150 17.87 -2.61 -6.98
N LYS A 151 18.97 -1.95 -7.36
CA LYS A 151 20.26 -2.01 -6.63
C LYS A 151 20.16 -1.40 -5.23
N PHE A 152 19.46 -0.28 -5.09
CA PHE A 152 19.26 0.37 -3.80
C PHE A 152 18.44 -0.49 -2.83
N VAL A 153 17.34 -1.07 -3.31
CA VAL A 153 16.48 -1.96 -2.52
C VAL A 153 17.20 -3.26 -2.15
N ASP A 154 18.00 -3.84 -3.05
CA ASP A 154 18.82 -5.03 -2.74
C ASP A 154 19.87 -4.73 -1.64
N LEU A 155 20.53 -3.57 -1.71
CA LEU A 155 21.47 -3.13 -0.68
C LEU A 155 20.77 -2.99 0.68
N TRP A 156 19.60 -2.35 0.70
CA TRP A 156 18.77 -2.21 1.89
C TRP A 156 18.35 -3.56 2.47
N SER A 157 17.87 -4.46 1.61
CA SER A 157 17.41 -5.81 1.99
C SER A 157 18.50 -6.65 2.63
N ARG A 158 19.78 -6.42 2.30
CA ARG A 158 20.91 -7.20 2.84
C ARG A 158 21.50 -6.60 4.11
N LYS A 159 21.54 -5.27 4.20
CA LYS A 159 22.27 -4.58 5.28
C LYS A 159 21.37 -4.07 6.39
N VAL A 160 20.18 -3.59 6.05
CA VAL A 160 19.33 -2.84 6.98
C VAL A 160 18.14 -3.69 7.40
N LEU A 161 17.46 -4.31 6.43
CA LEU A 161 16.27 -5.12 6.70
C LEU A 161 16.49 -6.25 7.73
N PRO A 162 17.59 -7.04 7.70
CA PRO A 162 17.78 -8.11 8.67
C PRO A 162 17.98 -7.60 10.10
N MET A 163 18.66 -6.45 10.26
CA MET A 163 18.86 -5.81 11.56
C MET A 163 17.54 -5.23 12.11
N ALA A 164 16.75 -4.62 11.23
CA ALA A 164 15.46 -4.06 11.60
C ALA A 164 14.47 -5.17 12.03
N LEU A 165 14.52 -6.36 11.42
CA LEU A 165 13.63 -7.48 11.73
C LEU A 165 14.09 -8.35 12.91
N GLN A 166 15.39 -8.42 13.23
CA GLN A 166 15.89 -9.21 14.38
C GLN A 166 15.53 -8.63 15.75
N THR A 167 15.04 -7.38 15.77
CA THR A 167 14.85 -6.60 17.00
C THR A 167 13.40 -6.14 17.19
N ALA A 168 12.46 -6.72 16.44
CA ALA A 168 11.04 -6.37 16.37
C ALA A 168 10.13 -7.55 16.79
#